data_AF-A0A7C5NYW0-F1
#
_entry.id   AF-A0A7C5NYW0-F1
#
_cell.length_a   1.000
_cell.length_b   1.000
_cell.length_c   1.000
_cell.angle_alpha   90.00
_cell.angle_beta   90.00
_cell.angle_gamma   90.00
#
_symmetry.space_group_name_H-M   'P 1'
#
loop_
_entity.id
_entity.type
_entity.pdbx_description
1 polymer ?
#
loop_
_entity_poly.entity_id
_entity_poly.type
_entity_poly.pdbx_seq_one_letter_code
_entity_poly.pdbx_strand_id
1 'polypeptide(L)'
;FLAPCFKPVDSTEMRTKIIAEREPAVILSTSGMMNGGPIMEYLRAFGPDKEHTLIFVGYQAEGTLGRRIQKGWSEVPIPTHDRRTEMIKINLNVKTIDGFSGHSDRRQLISYIKRMRPQPHFILTEHGDERSCLELASGIYKATHIPSKALVNLETIRLS
;
A
#
# COMPACT_ATOMS: atom_id res chain seq x y z
N PHE A 1 13.87 11.16 14.45
CA PHE A 1 12.56 10.80 15.03
C PHE A 1 12.22 11.53 16.34
N LEU A 2 13.12 12.30 16.96
CA LEU A 2 12.85 13.08 18.18
C LEU A 2 12.36 14.52 17.91
N ALA A 3 11.95 14.81 16.68
CA ALA A 3 11.52 16.15 16.33
C ALA A 3 10.19 16.49 17.05
N PRO A 4 10.03 17.72 17.58
CA PRO A 4 8.87 18.10 18.38
C PRO A 4 7.56 18.14 17.58
N CYS A 5 7.63 18.10 16.24
CA CYS A 5 6.46 18.03 15.38
C CYS A 5 5.75 16.66 15.42
N PHE A 6 6.44 15.59 15.83
CA PHE A 6 5.81 14.27 15.98
C PHE A 6 5.08 14.19 17.32
N LYS A 7 3.74 14.16 17.26
CA LYS A 7 2.88 13.96 18.43
C LYS A 7 2.31 12.54 18.39
N PRO A 8 2.79 11.59 19.23
CA PRO A 8 2.24 10.25 19.28
C PRO A 8 0.79 10.28 19.77
N VAL A 9 -0.05 9.40 19.22
CA VAL A 9 -1.46 9.25 19.60
C VAL A 9 -1.70 7.79 19.96
N ASP A 10 -1.81 7.51 21.25
CA ASP A 10 -1.92 6.16 21.80
C ASP A 10 -3.30 5.85 22.39
N SER A 11 -4.10 6.86 22.73
CA SER A 11 -5.44 6.70 23.28
C SER A 11 -6.55 7.06 22.31
N THR A 12 -7.72 6.43 22.51
CA THR A 12 -8.95 6.79 21.79
C THR A 12 -9.37 8.22 22.10
N GLU A 13 -9.20 8.68 23.34
CA GLU A 13 -9.55 10.05 23.76
C GLU A 13 -8.77 11.12 22.98
N MET A 14 -7.46 10.94 22.81
CA MET A 14 -6.64 11.85 22.00
C MET A 14 -7.10 11.86 20.55
N ARG A 15 -7.45 10.69 20.00
CA ARG A 15 -7.96 10.58 18.61
C ARG A 15 -9.29 11.29 18.45
N THR A 16 -10.23 11.07 19.36
CA THR A 16 -11.53 11.75 19.37
C THR A 16 -11.35 13.26 19.48
N LYS A 17 -10.40 13.72 20.31
CA LYS A 17 -10.05 15.14 20.43
C LYS A 17 -9.55 15.72 19.11
N ILE A 18 -8.60 15.06 18.44
CA ILE A 18 -8.08 15.48 17.13
C ILE A 18 -9.22 15.57 16.09
N ILE A 19 -10.13 14.59 16.08
CA ILE A 19 -11.28 14.58 15.18
C ILE A 19 -12.25 15.74 15.49
N ALA A 20 -12.47 16.04 16.77
CA ALA A 20 -13.41 17.08 17.21
C ALA A 20 -12.88 18.50 16.98
N GLU A 21 -11.58 18.74 17.22
CA GLU A 21 -10.96 20.06 17.08
C GLU A 21 -10.90 20.54 15.63
N ARG A 22 -10.80 19.62 14.66
CA ARG A 22 -10.72 19.90 13.22
C ARG A 22 -9.64 20.93 12.84
N GLU A 23 -8.62 21.10 13.67
CA GLU A 23 -7.47 21.94 13.33
C GLU A 23 -6.68 21.33 12.16
N PRO A 24 -6.18 22.15 11.21
CA PRO A 24 -5.36 21.64 10.12
C PRO A 24 -4.11 20.91 10.63
N ALA A 25 -4.00 19.62 10.32
CA ALA A 25 -2.91 18.77 10.76
C ALA A 25 -2.57 17.69 9.73
N VAL A 26 -1.38 17.09 9.88
CA VAL A 26 -0.98 15.88 9.14
C VAL A 26 -1.13 14.67 10.05
N ILE A 27 -1.94 13.70 9.62
CA ILE A 27 -2.22 12.48 10.38
C ILE A 27 -1.54 11.30 9.69
N LEU A 28 -0.56 10.71 10.37
CA LEU A 28 0.02 9.42 9.99
C LEU A 28 -0.64 8.34 10.86
N SER A 29 -1.28 7.36 10.22
CA SER A 29 -2.09 6.37 10.91
C SER A 29 -1.95 4.97 10.29
N THR A 30 -2.21 3.95 11.09
CA THR A 30 -2.24 2.55 10.69
C THR A 30 -3.68 2.09 10.47
N SER A 31 -3.95 1.08 9.62
CA SER A 31 -3.03 0.32 8.78
C SER A 31 -2.86 0.94 7.37
N GLY A 32 -1.67 0.77 6.77
CA GLY A 32 -1.31 1.44 5.50
C GLY A 32 -2.10 1.02 4.25
N MET A 33 -2.88 -0.07 4.33
CA MET A 33 -3.82 -0.48 3.27
C MET A 33 -5.29 -0.35 3.69
N MET A 34 -5.54 0.25 4.87
CA MET A 34 -6.88 0.50 5.39
C MET A 34 -7.71 -0.79 5.50
N ASN A 35 -7.13 -1.87 6.03
CA ASN A 35 -7.89 -3.09 6.36
C ASN A 35 -8.43 -3.07 7.80
N GLY A 36 -8.00 -2.08 8.59
CA GLY A 36 -8.42 -1.87 9.97
C GLY A 36 -7.51 -0.85 10.66
N GLY A 37 -7.68 -0.72 11.97
CA GLY A 37 -6.90 0.17 12.82
C GLY A 37 -7.41 1.60 12.87
N PRO A 38 -6.67 2.51 13.52
CA PRO A 38 -7.06 3.90 13.77
C PRO A 38 -7.43 4.71 12.51
N ILE A 39 -6.89 4.38 11.34
CA ILE A 39 -7.21 5.04 10.07
C ILE A 39 -8.71 4.99 9.74
N MET A 40 -9.42 3.95 10.19
CA MET A 40 -10.85 3.81 9.94
C MET A 40 -11.69 4.89 10.62
N GLU A 41 -11.29 5.32 11.82
CA GLU A 41 -12.00 6.37 12.56
C GLU A 41 -11.77 7.74 11.90
N TYR A 42 -10.54 8.02 11.46
CA TYR A 42 -10.25 9.22 10.69
C TYR A 42 -10.95 9.22 9.33
N LEU A 43 -10.98 8.10 8.62
CA LEU A 43 -11.69 7.99 7.35
C LEU A 43 -13.20 8.19 7.53
N ARG A 44 -13.80 7.62 8.58
CA ARG A 44 -15.22 7.83 8.89
C ARG A 44 -15.51 9.32 9.15
N ALA A 45 -14.64 10.00 9.91
CA ALA A 45 -14.83 11.39 10.29
C ALA A 45 -14.57 12.39 9.14
N PHE A 46 -13.53 12.15 8.34
CA PHE A 46 -13.02 13.10 7.36
C PHE A 46 -13.37 12.72 5.90
N GLY A 47 -13.71 11.46 5.62
CA GLY A 47 -14.07 10.95 4.30
C GLY A 47 -15.11 11.80 3.55
N PRO A 48 -16.25 12.15 4.20
CA PRO A 48 -17.31 12.91 3.55
C PRO A 48 -16.99 14.38 3.26
N ASP A 49 -15.87 14.91 3.76
CA ASP A 49 -15.53 16.32 3.70
C ASP A 49 -14.41 16.58 2.66
N LYS A 50 -14.71 17.43 1.68
CA LYS A 50 -13.86 17.70 0.52
C LYS A 50 -12.62 18.56 0.84
N GLU A 51 -12.61 19.19 2.01
CA GLU A 51 -11.48 20.04 2.45
C GLU A 51 -10.27 19.19 2.86
N HIS A 52 -10.47 17.88 3.07
CA HIS A 52 -9.40 16.95 3.43
C HIS A 52 -8.76 16.28 2.21
N THR A 53 -7.57 15.71 2.43
CA THR A 53 -6.85 14.92 1.43
C THR A 53 -6.35 13.62 2.06
N LEU A 54 -6.64 12.50 1.42
CA LEU A 54 -6.06 11.19 1.72
C LEU A 54 -4.91 10.93 0.75
N ILE A 55 -3.72 10.66 1.29
CA ILE A 55 -2.50 10.42 0.52
C ILE A 55 -2.03 8.98 0.71
N PHE A 56 -2.02 8.21 -0.38
CA PHE A 56 -1.37 6.90 -0.44
C PHE A 56 0.10 7.06 -0.81
N VAL A 57 1.00 6.50 0.00
CA VAL A 57 2.47 6.58 -0.19
C VAL A 57 3.11 5.23 -0.52
N GLY A 58 2.31 4.17 -0.61
CA GLY A 58 2.76 2.81 -0.85
C GLY A 58 1.73 1.98 -1.60
N TYR A 59 2.16 0.80 -2.05
CA TYR A 59 1.32 -0.11 -2.82
C TYR A 59 0.06 -0.52 -2.05
N GLN A 60 -1.07 -0.56 -2.76
CA GLN A 60 -2.36 -1.00 -2.24
C GLN A 60 -2.72 -2.33 -2.89
N ALA A 61 -2.72 -3.41 -2.09
CA ALA A 61 -3.00 -4.73 -2.61
C ALA A 61 -4.46 -4.86 -3.08
N GLU A 62 -4.69 -5.69 -4.11
CA GLU A 62 -6.05 -6.00 -4.56
C GLU A 62 -6.89 -6.59 -3.42
N GLY A 63 -8.18 -6.23 -3.40
CA GLY A 63 -9.11 -6.60 -2.34
C GLY A 63 -9.11 -5.69 -1.10
N THR A 64 -8.08 -4.86 -0.91
CA THR A 64 -8.03 -3.92 0.24
C THR A 64 -8.96 -2.72 0.06
N LEU A 65 -9.36 -2.10 1.17
CA LEU A 65 -10.18 -0.88 1.14
C LEU A 65 -9.41 0.28 0.48
N GLY A 66 -8.12 0.42 0.83
CA GLY A 66 -7.26 1.45 0.25
C GLY A 66 -7.17 1.34 -1.27
N ARG A 67 -7.10 0.12 -1.81
CA ARG A 67 -7.12 -0.10 -3.27
C ARG A 67 -8.45 0.30 -3.91
N ARG A 68 -9.59 0.08 -3.24
CA ARG A 68 -10.91 0.51 -3.75
C ARG A 68 -11.01 2.04 -3.80
N ILE A 69 -10.60 2.71 -2.72
CA ILE A 69 -10.58 4.18 -2.65
C ILE A 69 -9.62 4.75 -3.71
N GLN A 70 -8.43 4.17 -3.85
CA GLN A 70 -7.45 4.57 -4.87
C GLN A 70 -7.99 4.42 -6.30
N LYS A 71 -8.87 3.44 -6.56
CA LYS A 71 -9.57 3.25 -7.85
C LYS A 71 -10.73 4.23 -8.07
N GLY A 72 -11.01 5.12 -7.13
CA GLY A 72 -12.05 6.16 -7.26
C GLY A 72 -13.43 5.74 -6.77
N TRP A 73 -13.53 4.76 -5.85
CA TRP A 73 -14.81 4.43 -5.23
C TRP A 73 -15.32 5.61 -4.40
N SER A 74 -16.53 6.07 -4.71
CA SER A 74 -17.19 7.21 -4.04
C SER A 74 -17.84 6.84 -2.71
N GLU A 75 -18.09 5.55 -2.47
CA GLU A 75 -18.65 5.05 -1.22
C GLU A 75 -17.97 3.73 -0.84
N VAL A 76 -17.66 3.57 0.45
CA VAL A 76 -17.00 2.37 0.95
C VAL A 76 -17.63 1.87 2.26
N PRO A 77 -17.74 0.53 2.44
CA PRO A 77 -18.24 -0.05 3.68
C PRO A 77 -17.15 -0.01 4.77
N ILE A 78 -17.49 0.51 5.94
CA ILE A 78 -16.63 0.51 7.12
C ILE A 78 -17.35 -0.20 8.28
N PRO A 79 -16.73 -1.22 8.91
CA PRO A 79 -17.27 -1.85 10.11
C PRO A 79 -17.29 -0.87 11.30
N THR A 80 -18.36 -0.90 12.08
CA THR A 80 -18.51 -0.16 13.33
C THR A 80 -18.32 -1.09 14.54
N HIS A 81 -18.11 -0.52 15.73
CA HIS A 81 -17.88 -1.30 16.95
C HIS A 81 -19.04 -2.22 17.34
N ASP A 82 -20.26 -1.88 16.95
CA ASP A 82 -21.48 -2.66 17.16
C ASP A 82 -21.71 -3.74 16.08
N ARG A 83 -20.66 -4.09 15.31
CA ARG A 83 -20.67 -5.07 14.21
C ARG A 83 -21.62 -4.74 13.07
N ARG A 84 -22.06 -3.47 12.97
CA ARG A 84 -22.76 -2.97 11.78
C ARG A 84 -21.75 -2.53 10.73
N THR A 85 -22.23 -2.39 9.50
CA THR A 85 -21.46 -1.82 8.40
C THR A 85 -22.09 -0.50 8.03
N GLU A 86 -21.29 0.56 8.07
CA GLU A 86 -21.69 1.90 7.68
C GLU A 86 -21.10 2.21 6.30
N MET A 87 -21.91 2.78 5.41
CA MET A 87 -21.45 3.23 4.09
C MET A 87 -20.95 4.68 4.21
N ILE A 88 -19.65 4.88 4.00
CA ILE A 88 -19.02 6.19 4.09
C ILE A 88 -18.78 6.75 2.70
N LYS A 89 -19.21 8.00 2.48
CA LYS A 89 -18.93 8.76 1.27
C LYS A 89 -17.49 9.25 1.27
N ILE A 90 -16.81 9.09 0.15
CA ILE A 90 -15.44 9.55 -0.09
C ILE A 90 -15.52 10.80 -0.99
N ASN A 91 -15.63 11.95 -0.35
CA ASN A 91 -15.60 13.26 -1.02
C ASN A 91 -14.25 13.98 -0.85
N LEU A 92 -13.43 13.54 0.12
CA LEU A 92 -12.07 14.03 0.29
C LEU A 92 -11.24 13.81 -0.97
N ASN A 93 -10.19 14.61 -1.14
CA ASN A 93 -9.28 14.47 -2.27
C ASN A 93 -8.42 13.21 -2.09
N VAL A 94 -8.31 12.36 -3.10
CA VAL A 94 -7.43 11.18 -3.06
C VAL A 94 -6.20 11.44 -3.93
N LYS A 95 -5.01 11.29 -3.35
CA LYS A 95 -3.73 11.40 -4.06
C LYS A 95 -2.87 10.17 -3.81
N THR A 96 -2.09 9.77 -4.81
CA THR A 96 -1.05 8.75 -4.67
C THR A 96 0.28 9.41 -4.94
N ILE A 97 1.25 9.23 -4.04
CA ILE A 97 2.62 9.69 -4.20
C ILE A 97 3.50 8.45 -4.31
N ASP A 98 4.03 8.23 -5.51
CA ASP A 98 4.99 7.17 -5.77
C ASP A 98 6.39 7.58 -5.27
N GLY A 99 7.13 6.64 -4.68
CA GLY A 99 8.52 6.86 -4.25
C GLY A 99 8.81 6.55 -2.78
N PHE A 100 7.79 6.31 -1.96
CA PHE A 100 7.94 5.97 -0.53
C PHE A 100 7.58 4.51 -0.19
N SER A 101 7.29 3.68 -1.19
CA SER A 101 6.84 2.29 -0.97
C SER A 101 7.90 1.38 -0.34
N GLY A 102 9.17 1.78 -0.35
CA GLY A 102 10.30 0.94 0.06
C GLY A 102 10.62 -0.20 -0.92
N HIS A 103 9.80 -0.40 -1.95
CA HIS A 103 10.01 -1.41 -2.98
C HIS A 103 10.80 -0.83 -4.15
N SER A 104 11.71 -1.64 -4.69
CA SER A 104 12.43 -1.29 -5.92
C SER A 104 11.48 -1.20 -7.10
N ASP A 105 11.62 -0.16 -7.91
CA ASP A 105 10.91 -0.07 -9.18
C ASP A 105 11.43 -1.11 -10.19
N ARG A 106 10.75 -1.24 -11.34
CA ARG A 106 11.12 -2.20 -12.39
C ARG A 106 12.57 -2.04 -12.86
N ARG A 107 13.05 -0.80 -12.99
CA ARG A 107 14.40 -0.50 -13.47
C ARG A 107 15.44 -0.86 -12.42
N GLN A 108 15.16 -0.58 -11.16
CA GLN A 108 15.99 -0.95 -10.01
C GLN A 108 16.09 -2.47 -9.87
N LEU A 109 14.99 -3.22 -10.01
CA LEU A 109 14.99 -4.69 -9.97
C LEU A 109 15.86 -5.30 -11.09
N ILE A 110 15.71 -4.83 -12.33
CA ILE A 110 16.56 -5.30 -13.45
C ILE A 110 18.03 -4.92 -13.22
N SER A 111 18.29 -3.70 -12.74
CA SER A 111 19.65 -3.24 -12.43
C SER A 111 20.29 -4.06 -11.32
N TYR A 112 19.53 -4.46 -10.30
CA TYR A 112 19.98 -5.32 -9.21
C TYR A 112 20.50 -6.66 -9.75
N ILE A 113 19.74 -7.31 -10.63
CA ILE A 113 20.14 -8.58 -11.26
C ILE A 113 21.38 -8.41 -12.13
N LYS A 114 21.47 -7.34 -12.94
CA LYS A 114 22.65 -7.05 -13.77
C LYS A 114 23.93 -6.85 -12.95
N ARG A 115 23.81 -6.31 -11.74
CA ARG A 115 24.93 -6.02 -10.83
C ARG A 115 25.28 -7.20 -9.92
N MET A 116 24.42 -8.20 -9.79
CA MET A 116 24.65 -9.36 -8.93
C MET A 116 25.95 -10.10 -9.31
N ARG A 117 26.76 -10.49 -8.33
CA ARG A 117 27.99 -11.28 -8.53
C ARG A 117 28.05 -12.36 -7.45
N PRO A 118 28.28 -13.65 -7.80
CA PRO A 118 28.31 -14.19 -9.15
C PRO A 118 26.96 -14.03 -9.89
N GLN A 119 26.96 -14.13 -11.21
CA GLN A 119 25.71 -14.08 -11.97
C GLN A 119 24.91 -15.36 -11.72
N PRO A 120 23.60 -15.27 -11.45
CA PRO A 120 22.77 -16.44 -11.22
C PRO A 120 22.53 -17.19 -12.53
N HIS A 121 22.40 -18.52 -12.46
CA HIS A 121 22.06 -19.36 -13.61
C HIS A 121 20.55 -19.41 -13.87
N PHE A 122 19.73 -19.14 -12.86
CA PHE A 122 18.27 -19.17 -12.94
C PHE A 122 17.66 -18.18 -11.95
N ILE A 123 16.55 -17.52 -12.31
CA ILE A 123 15.88 -16.53 -11.46
C ILE A 123 14.39 -16.87 -11.28
N LEU A 124 13.91 -16.75 -10.06
CA LEU A 124 12.50 -16.92 -9.72
C LEU A 124 11.91 -15.56 -9.29
N THR A 125 10.76 -15.19 -9.85
CA THR A 125 10.05 -13.96 -9.49
C THR A 125 8.78 -14.29 -8.71
N GLU A 126 8.55 -13.55 -7.62
CA GLU A 126 7.48 -13.79 -6.66
C GLU A 126 7.07 -12.46 -5.96
N HIS A 127 6.23 -12.51 -4.92
CA HIS A 127 5.71 -11.36 -4.16
C HIS A 127 5.19 -10.16 -4.99
N GLY A 128 4.64 -10.44 -6.17
CA GLY A 128 3.88 -9.49 -6.99
C GLY A 128 2.54 -10.08 -7.40
N ASP A 129 1.66 -9.25 -7.97
CA ASP A 129 0.50 -9.80 -8.69
C ASP A 129 0.98 -10.67 -9.87
N GLU A 130 0.12 -11.59 -10.31
CA GLU A 130 0.45 -12.59 -11.34
C GLU A 130 1.08 -11.95 -12.58
N ARG A 131 0.50 -10.84 -13.04
CA ARG A 131 0.98 -10.13 -14.22
C ARG A 131 2.34 -9.49 -13.97
N SER A 132 2.54 -8.83 -12.83
CA SER A 132 3.82 -8.23 -12.47
C SER A 132 4.96 -9.26 -12.42
N CYS A 133 4.72 -10.43 -11.82
CA CYS A 133 5.71 -11.51 -11.76
C CYS A 133 6.08 -12.01 -13.17
N LEU A 134 5.08 -12.30 -14.00
CA LEU A 134 5.29 -12.75 -15.39
C LEU A 134 6.03 -11.72 -16.24
N GLU A 135 5.63 -10.45 -16.15
CA GLU A 135 6.26 -9.36 -16.89
C GLU A 135 7.69 -9.06 -16.43
N LEU A 136 7.98 -9.25 -15.14
CA LEU A 136 9.33 -9.12 -14.59
C LEU A 136 10.21 -10.27 -15.06
N ALA A 137 9.76 -11.52 -14.96
CA ALA A 137 10.50 -12.67 -15.48
C ALA A 137 10.81 -12.50 -16.98
N SER A 138 9.81 -12.17 -17.80
CA SER A 138 10.05 -11.88 -19.22
C SER A 138 11.05 -10.73 -19.42
N GLY A 139 10.95 -9.68 -18.60
CA GLY A 139 11.87 -8.54 -18.65
C GLY A 139 13.31 -8.88 -18.28
N ILE A 140 13.51 -9.77 -17.31
CA ILE A 140 14.82 -10.25 -16.87
C ILE A 140 15.48 -11.03 -18.01
N TYR A 141 14.78 -12.04 -18.56
CA TYR A 141 15.31 -12.85 -19.66
C TYR A 141 15.71 -11.98 -20.85
N LYS A 142 14.87 -11.01 -21.26
CA LYS A 142 15.19 -10.07 -22.35
C LYS A 142 16.41 -9.18 -22.06
N ALA A 143 16.64 -8.84 -20.79
CA ALA A 143 17.68 -7.89 -20.41
C ALA A 143 19.04 -8.55 -20.08
N THR A 144 19.05 -9.81 -19.68
CA THR A 144 20.25 -10.52 -19.18
C THR A 144 20.49 -11.89 -19.81
N HIS A 145 19.53 -12.42 -20.58
CA HIS A 145 19.53 -13.80 -21.11
C HIS A 145 19.59 -14.89 -20.03
N ILE A 146 19.35 -14.54 -18.76
CA ILE A 146 19.26 -15.51 -17.66
C ILE A 146 17.85 -16.11 -17.67
N PRO A 147 17.71 -17.45 -17.72
CA PRO A 147 16.42 -18.10 -17.59
C PRO A 147 15.70 -17.65 -16.32
N SER A 148 14.43 -17.28 -16.45
CA SER A 148 13.65 -16.76 -15.34
C SER A 148 12.19 -17.19 -15.41
N LYS A 149 11.59 -17.46 -14.25
CA LYS A 149 10.23 -17.97 -14.15
C LYS A 149 9.47 -17.32 -12.99
N ALA A 150 8.19 -17.00 -13.23
CA ALA A 150 7.27 -16.63 -12.17
C ALA A 150 6.78 -17.86 -11.42
N LEU A 151 6.84 -17.82 -10.09
CA LEU A 151 6.35 -18.91 -9.25
C LEU A 151 4.82 -18.94 -9.23
N VAL A 152 4.27 -20.16 -9.23
CA VAL A 152 2.86 -20.41 -8.96
C VAL A 152 2.74 -21.11 -7.61
N ASN A 153 1.74 -20.72 -6.81
CA ASN A 153 1.50 -21.37 -5.51
C ASN A 153 1.36 -22.89 -5.68
N LEU A 154 2.01 -23.64 -4.79
CA LEU A 154 2.07 -25.12 -4.79
C LEU A 154 2.91 -25.74 -5.92
N GLU A 155 3.55 -24.94 -6.76
CA GLU A 155 4.53 -25.44 -7.71
C GLU A 155 5.81 -25.88 -6.98
N THR A 156 6.40 -27.00 -7.43
CA THR A 156 7.73 -27.44 -6.97
C THR A 156 8.74 -27.23 -8.08
N ILE A 157 9.83 -26.52 -7.77
CA ILE A 157 10.96 -26.35 -8.69
C ILE A 157 12.18 -27.07 -8.12
N ARG A 158 12.76 -27.95 -8.92
CA ARG A 158 14.03 -28.60 -8.59
C ARG A 158 15.18 -27.68 -8.96
N LEU A 159 16.00 -27.31 -7.96
CA LEU A 159 17.29 -26.65 -8.17
C LEU A 159 18.36 -27.75 -8.23
N SER A 160 19.09 -27.83 -9.34
CA SER A 160 20.18 -28.79 -9.55
C SER A 160 21.42 -28.06 -10.04
#